data_AF-A0A1M5PKT2-F1
#
_entry.id   AF-A0A1M5PKT2-F1
#
_cell.length_a   1.000
_cell.length_b   1.000
_cell.length_c   1.000
_cell.angle_alpha   90.00
_cell.angle_beta   90.00
_cell.angle_gamma   90.00
#
_symmetry.space_group_name_H-M   'P 1'
#
loop_
_entity.id
_entity.type
_entity.pdbx_description
1 polymer ?
#
loop_
_entity_poly.entity_id
_entity_poly.type
_entity_poly.pdbx_seq_one_letter_code
_entity_poly.pdbx_strand_id
1 'polypeptide(L)'
;MDENKSVLRKKQIKNILVVVLLVIYVFFIYQVWELCQYGGLYSHLIRIVPALCILLVGLVIWIFLRFNLLKNNEKHSSNRYFSLLTLIGFISITLFFGGKIVYSAIPYNGALSWKLDEFCRKKRFHLLTIIYMKMAWKVYLQN
;
A
#
# COMPACT_ATOMS: atom_id res chain seq x y z
N MET A 1 -40.42 -8.71 -17.93
CA MET A 1 -39.14 -8.55 -18.66
C MET A 1 -38.20 -7.53 -17.99
N ASP A 2 -38.74 -6.54 -17.25
CA ASP A 2 -37.95 -5.44 -16.65
C ASP A 2 -37.13 -5.80 -15.40
N GLU A 3 -37.57 -6.78 -14.61
CA GLU A 3 -36.89 -7.17 -13.37
C GLU A 3 -35.48 -7.72 -13.64
N ASN A 4 -35.34 -8.59 -14.65
CA ASN A 4 -34.05 -9.16 -15.05
C ASN A 4 -33.06 -8.09 -15.54
N LYS A 5 -33.57 -7.06 -16.23
CA LYS A 5 -32.77 -5.90 -16.69
C LYS A 5 -32.21 -5.11 -15.51
N SER A 6 -32.97 -4.96 -14.43
CA SER A 6 -32.53 -4.26 -13.22
C SER A 6 -31.39 -5.00 -12.48
N VAL A 7 -31.47 -6.34 -12.42
CA VAL A 7 -30.46 -7.20 -11.79
C VAL A 7 -29.16 -7.18 -12.59
N LEU A 8 -29.24 -7.27 -13.93
CA LEU A 8 -28.09 -7.17 -14.81
C LEU A 8 -27.38 -5.82 -14.66
N ARG A 9 -28.11 -4.70 -14.57
CA ARG A 9 -27.51 -3.38 -14.34
C ARG A 9 -26.77 -3.30 -13.01
N LYS A 10 -27.35 -3.81 -11.91
CA LYS A 10 -26.69 -3.83 -10.59
C LYS A 10 -25.39 -4.66 -10.62
N LYS A 11 -25.38 -5.78 -11.34
CA LYS A 11 -24.19 -6.62 -11.52
C LYS A 11 -23.10 -5.91 -12.34
N GLN A 12 -23.48 -5.23 -13.42
CA GLN A 12 -22.52 -4.46 -14.23
C GLN A 12 -21.90 -3.31 -13.45
N ILE A 13 -22.68 -2.56 -12.67
CA ILE A 13 -22.17 -1.45 -11.83
C ILE A 13 -21.12 -1.97 -10.84
N LYS A 14 -21.37 -3.12 -10.19
CA LYS A 14 -20.40 -3.74 -9.27
C LYS A 14 -19.10 -4.13 -9.97
N ASN A 15 -19.18 -4.72 -11.17
CA ASN A 15 -18.00 -5.09 -11.94
C ASN A 15 -17.19 -3.85 -12.37
N ILE A 16 -17.86 -2.81 -12.86
CA ILE A 16 -17.22 -1.54 -13.24
C ILE A 16 -16.51 -0.92 -12.04
N LEU A 17 -17.17 -0.89 -10.87
CA LEU A 17 -16.57 -0.36 -9.64
C LEU A 17 -15.27 -1.11 -9.27
N VAL A 18 -15.28 -2.45 -9.34
CA VAL A 18 -14.08 -3.27 -9.05
C VAL A 18 -12.95 -2.99 -10.04
N VAL A 19 -13.26 -2.89 -11.33
CA VAL A 19 -12.26 -2.56 -12.36
C VAL A 19 -11.67 -1.16 -12.13
N VAL A 20 -12.51 -0.17 -11.82
CA VAL A 20 -12.06 1.20 -11.52
C VAL A 20 -11.13 1.22 -10.29
N LEU A 21 -11.49 0.51 -9.21
CA LEU A 21 -10.64 0.39 -8.02
C LEU A 21 -9.28 -0.26 -8.34
N LEU A 22 -9.28 -1.29 -9.20
CA LEU A 22 -8.05 -1.97 -9.61
C LEU A 22 -7.14 -1.05 -10.44
N VAL A 23 -7.70 -0.24 -11.34
CA VAL A 23 -6.92 0.76 -12.11
C VAL A 23 -6.32 1.82 -11.17
N ILE A 24 -7.10 2.34 -10.22
CA ILE A 24 -6.62 3.31 -9.22
C ILE A 24 -5.50 2.71 -8.37
N TYR A 25 -5.62 1.43 -8.01
CA TYR A 25 -4.60 0.72 -7.25
C TYR A 25 -3.27 0.57 -8.00
N VAL A 26 -3.31 0.18 -9.28
CA VAL A 26 -2.12 0.10 -10.13
C VAL A 26 -1.45 1.47 -10.23
N PHE A 27 -2.24 2.52 -10.45
CA PHE A 27 -1.74 3.88 -10.48
C PHE A 27 -1.05 4.27 -9.16
N PHE A 28 -1.66 3.96 -8.01
CA PHE A 28 -1.07 4.24 -6.71
C PHE A 28 0.27 3.52 -6.51
N ILE A 29 0.35 2.22 -6.82
CA ILE A 29 1.58 1.45 -6.71
C ILE A 29 2.68 1.98 -7.65
N TYR A 30 2.31 2.41 -8.86
CA TYR A 30 3.26 3.04 -9.78
C TYR A 30 3.87 4.31 -9.19
N GLN A 31 3.04 5.18 -8.61
CA GLN A 31 3.52 6.41 -7.95
C GLN A 31 4.45 6.10 -6.77
N VAL A 32 4.14 5.06 -5.98
CA VAL A 32 4.99 4.62 -4.86
C VAL A 32 6.35 4.11 -5.37
N TRP A 33 6.37 3.34 -6.45
CA TRP A 33 7.63 2.87 -7.04
C TRP A 33 8.50 4.03 -7.55
N GLU A 34 7.91 5.00 -8.24
CA GLU A 34 8.61 6.19 -8.73
C GLU A 34 9.23 7.00 -7.57
N LEU A 35 8.51 7.14 -6.45
CA LEU A 35 9.05 7.78 -5.25
C LEU A 35 10.27 7.05 -4.70
N CYS A 36 10.19 5.72 -4.58
CA CYS A 36 11.28 4.93 -4.03
C CYS A 36 12.56 5.11 -4.86
N GLN A 37 12.43 5.11 -6.19
CA GLN A 37 13.56 5.20 -7.11
C GLN A 37 14.15 6.62 -7.19
N TYR A 38 13.33 7.66 -7.37
CA TYR A 38 13.79 9.00 -7.75
C TYR A 38 13.87 10.02 -6.60
N GLY A 39 13.29 9.75 -5.42
CA GLY A 39 13.58 10.55 -4.22
C GLY A 39 13.07 11.99 -4.19
N GLY A 40 12.07 12.35 -4.99
CA GLY A 40 11.45 13.68 -5.02
C GLY A 40 10.45 13.92 -3.88
N LEU A 41 10.93 14.01 -2.64
CA LEU A 41 10.09 13.92 -1.43
C LEU A 41 9.00 15.02 -1.30
N TYR A 42 9.22 16.28 -1.70
CA TYR A 42 8.28 17.35 -1.32
C TYR A 42 7.20 17.66 -2.39
N SER A 43 7.54 17.66 -3.69
CA SER A 43 6.57 17.92 -4.76
C SER A 43 5.75 16.70 -5.19
N HIS A 44 6.26 15.47 -5.05
CA HIS A 44 5.50 14.27 -5.43
C HIS A 44 4.62 13.72 -4.30
N LEU A 45 4.91 14.00 -3.03
CA LEU A 45 4.02 13.64 -1.91
C LEU A 45 2.66 14.33 -2.00
N ILE A 46 2.60 15.58 -2.49
CA ILE A 46 1.33 16.31 -2.68
C ILE A 46 0.43 15.67 -3.75
N ARG A 47 1.01 14.89 -4.67
CA ARG A 47 0.30 14.11 -5.69
C ARG A 47 -0.13 12.72 -5.16
N ILE A 48 0.57 12.19 -4.16
CA ILE A 48 0.33 10.83 -3.61
C ILE A 48 -0.67 10.83 -2.46
N VAL A 49 -0.67 11.85 -1.62
CA VAL A 49 -1.68 12.03 -0.55
C VAL A 49 -3.11 11.95 -1.10
N PRO A 50 -3.52 12.69 -2.15
CA PRO A 50 -4.87 12.57 -2.69
C PRO A 50 -5.14 11.20 -3.32
N ALA A 51 -4.15 10.60 -4.01
CA ALA A 51 -4.30 9.26 -4.56
C ALA A 51 -4.54 8.20 -3.47
N LEU A 52 -3.82 8.29 -2.35
CA LEU A 52 -4.03 7.44 -1.18
C LEU A 52 -5.41 7.66 -0.56
N CYS A 53 -5.83 8.91 -0.38
CA CYS A 53 -7.15 9.25 0.14
C CYS A 53 -8.28 8.69 -0.74
N ILE A 54 -8.17 8.83 -2.06
CA ILE A 54 -9.15 8.29 -3.02
C ILE A 54 -9.22 6.75 -2.92
N LEU A 55 -8.07 6.09 -2.77
CA LEU A 55 -7.99 4.64 -2.64
C LEU A 55 -8.64 4.16 -1.32
N LEU A 56 -8.36 4.85 -0.21
CA LEU A 56 -8.97 4.55 1.09
C LEU A 56 -10.49 4.75 1.06
N VAL A 57 -10.98 5.86 0.50
CA VAL A 57 -12.41 6.13 0.34
C VAL A 57 -13.06 5.05 -0.55
N GLY A 58 -12.42 4.70 -1.66
CA GLY A 58 -12.88 3.65 -2.56
C GLY A 58 -12.96 2.27 -1.90
N LEU A 59 -11.96 1.91 -1.07
CA LEU A 59 -11.95 0.68 -0.29
C LEU A 59 -13.07 0.67 0.76
N VAL A 60 -13.26 1.76 1.49
CA VAL A 60 -14.33 1.88 2.48
C VAL A 60 -15.69 1.73 1.82
N ILE A 61 -15.92 2.39 0.68
CA ILE A 61 -17.15 2.23 -0.12
C ILE A 61 -17.33 0.78 -0.54
N TRP A 62 -16.29 0.12 -1.06
CA TRP A 62 -16.36 -1.27 -1.49
C TRP A 62 -16.67 -2.24 -0.34
N ILE A 63 -16.01 -2.08 0.81
CA ILE A 63 -16.25 -2.87 2.03
C ILE A 63 -17.67 -2.64 2.53
N PHE A 64 -18.14 -1.39 2.54
CA PHE A 64 -19.48 -1.05 2.97
C PHE A 64 -20.56 -1.66 2.06
N LEU A 65 -20.38 -1.59 0.73
CA LEU A 65 -21.27 -2.29 -0.21
C LEU A 65 -21.27 -3.80 0.04
N ARG A 66 -20.09 -4.39 0.29
CA ARG A 66 -19.97 -5.84 0.57
C ARG A 66 -20.66 -6.22 1.87
N PHE A 67 -20.51 -5.38 2.90
CA PHE A 67 -21.13 -5.57 4.21
C PHE A 67 -22.66 -5.49 4.13
N ASN A 68 -23.21 -4.51 3.40
CA ASN A 68 -24.65 -4.43 3.16
C ASN A 68 -25.18 -5.63 2.36
N LEU A 69 -24.39 -6.17 1.42
CA LEU A 69 -24.73 -7.38 0.67
C LEU A 69 -24.58 -8.67 1.48
N LEU A 70 -23.80 -8.67 2.56
CA LEU A 70 -23.74 -9.79 3.50
C LEU A 70 -24.94 -9.77 4.46
N LYS A 71 -25.38 -8.57 4.85
CA LYS A 71 -26.54 -8.35 5.72
C LYS A 71 -27.87 -8.72 5.04
N ASN A 72 -28.01 -8.38 3.77
CA ASN A 72 -29.09 -8.88 2.94
C ASN A 72 -28.65 -10.24 2.41
N ASN A 73 -29.18 -11.35 2.96
CA ASN A 73 -28.85 -12.76 2.63
C ASN A 73 -29.08 -13.18 1.16
N GLU A 74 -28.92 -12.28 0.19
CA GLU A 74 -28.73 -12.65 -1.18
C GLU A 74 -27.35 -13.30 -1.31
N LYS A 75 -27.38 -14.62 -1.39
CA LYS A 75 -26.31 -15.47 -1.92
C LYS A 75 -26.13 -15.12 -3.40
N HIS A 76 -25.72 -13.88 -3.68
CA HIS A 76 -25.40 -13.41 -5.01
C HIS A 76 -24.22 -14.26 -5.44
N SER A 77 -24.50 -15.22 -6.32
CA SER A 77 -23.54 -16.09 -6.98
C SER A 77 -22.55 -15.21 -7.73
N SER A 78 -21.61 -14.66 -6.97
CA SER A 78 -20.44 -13.96 -7.44
C SER A 78 -19.67 -15.02 -8.19
N ASN A 79 -19.48 -14.79 -9.49
CA ASN A 79 -18.68 -15.63 -10.34
C ASN A 79 -17.30 -15.79 -9.67
N ARG A 80 -17.05 -16.92 -8.97
CA ARG A 80 -15.86 -17.11 -8.11
C ARG A 80 -14.59 -16.81 -8.87
N TYR A 81 -14.59 -17.14 -10.16
CA TYR A 81 -13.54 -16.85 -11.12
C TYR A 81 -13.20 -15.36 -11.22
N PHE A 82 -14.18 -14.45 -11.25
CA PHE A 82 -13.91 -13.00 -11.33
C PHE A 82 -13.26 -12.46 -10.05
N SER A 83 -13.73 -12.92 -8.89
CA SER A 83 -13.14 -12.55 -7.59
C SER A 83 -11.73 -13.12 -7.43
N LEU A 84 -11.49 -14.36 -7.86
CA LEU A 84 -10.17 -14.99 -7.85
C LEU A 84 -9.19 -14.31 -8.82
N LEU A 85 -9.60 -14.03 -10.06
CA LEU A 85 -8.80 -13.32 -11.06
C LEU A 85 -8.39 -11.92 -10.55
N THR A 86 -9.34 -11.21 -9.94
CA THR A 86 -9.07 -9.90 -9.35
C THR A 86 -8.02 -10.02 -8.25
N LEU A 87 -8.18 -10.97 -7.33
CA LEU A 87 -7.25 -11.18 -6.20
C LEU A 87 -5.85 -11.61 -6.67
N ILE A 88 -5.76 -12.50 -7.66
CA ILE A 88 -4.49 -12.90 -8.28
C ILE A 88 -3.82 -11.69 -8.94
N GLY A 89 -4.60 -10.84 -9.65
CA GLY A 89 -4.10 -9.59 -10.22
C GLY A 89 -3.53 -8.64 -9.18
N PHE A 90 -4.23 -8.45 -8.06
CA PHE A 90 -3.72 -7.64 -6.94
C PHE A 90 -2.39 -8.19 -6.41
N ILE A 91 -2.30 -9.51 -6.18
CA ILE A 91 -1.09 -10.15 -5.67
C ILE A 91 0.07 -10.02 -6.67
N SER A 92 -0.16 -10.28 -7.96
CA SER A 92 0.90 -10.22 -8.98
C SER A 92 1.46 -8.81 -9.15
N ILE A 93 0.59 -7.79 -9.17
CA ILE A 93 0.98 -6.38 -9.21
C ILE A 93 1.79 -6.03 -7.95
N THR A 94 1.31 -6.44 -6.76
CA THR A 94 2.01 -6.19 -5.49
C THR A 94 3.40 -6.81 -5.49
N LEU A 95 3.54 -8.06 -5.96
CA LEU A 95 4.82 -8.76 -5.98
C LEU A 95 5.82 -8.11 -6.94
N PHE A 96 5.36 -7.75 -8.15
CA PHE A 96 6.20 -7.15 -9.17
C PHE A 96 6.75 -5.79 -8.74
N PHE A 97 5.87 -4.90 -8.27
CA PHE A 97 6.28 -3.58 -7.80
C PHE A 97 6.95 -3.62 -6.42
N GLY A 98 6.53 -4.54 -5.55
CA GLY A 98 7.17 -4.79 -4.26
C GLY A 98 8.64 -5.19 -4.42
N GLY A 99 8.95 -6.07 -5.38
CA GLY A 99 10.34 -6.41 -5.72
C GLY A 99 11.14 -5.20 -6.18
N LYS A 100 10.56 -4.32 -7.00
CA LYS A 100 11.21 -3.08 -7.43
C LYS A 100 11.43 -2.07 -6.28
N ILE A 101 10.49 -1.98 -5.34
CA ILE A 101 10.65 -1.16 -4.13
C ILE A 101 11.79 -1.68 -3.28
N VAL A 102 11.87 -3.00 -3.06
CA VAL A 102 12.97 -3.63 -2.31
C VAL A 102 14.31 -3.43 -3.03
N TYR A 103 14.34 -3.55 -4.35
CA TYR A 103 15.54 -3.29 -5.14
C TYR A 103 16.05 -1.86 -4.97
N SER A 104 15.14 -0.88 -4.89
CA SER A 104 15.48 0.51 -4.62
C SER A 104 15.96 0.77 -3.19
N ALA A 105 15.72 -0.14 -2.24
CA ALA A 105 16.21 -0.05 -0.87
C ALA A 105 17.63 -0.60 -0.71
N ILE A 106 18.14 -1.37 -1.68
CA ILE A 106 19.52 -1.86 -1.70
C ILE A 106 20.47 -0.65 -1.80
N PRO A 107 21.56 -0.63 -1.01
CA PRO A 107 22.50 0.49 -1.00
C PRO A 107 23.00 0.81 -2.42
N TYR A 108 23.02 2.10 -2.75
CA TYR A 108 23.44 2.69 -4.03
C TYR A 108 22.48 2.52 -5.22
N ASN A 109 21.33 1.86 -5.06
CA ASN A 109 20.39 1.61 -6.17
C ASN A 109 19.21 2.59 -6.27
N GLY A 110 19.01 3.46 -5.29
CA GLY A 110 17.92 4.44 -5.31
C GLY A 110 17.98 5.47 -4.19
N ALA A 111 17.16 6.51 -4.29
CA ALA A 111 17.12 7.56 -3.26
C ALA A 111 16.61 7.05 -1.89
N LEU A 112 15.77 6.02 -1.90
CA LEU A 112 15.28 5.38 -0.68
C LEU A 112 16.41 4.78 0.15
N SER A 113 17.44 4.18 -0.48
CA SER A 113 18.56 3.59 0.24
C SER A 113 19.34 4.63 1.04
N TRP A 114 19.48 5.84 0.51
CA TRP A 114 20.15 6.95 1.20
C TRP A 114 19.37 7.42 2.44
N LYS A 115 18.04 7.48 2.36
CA LYS A 115 17.19 7.83 3.51
C LYS A 115 17.16 6.74 4.58
N LEU A 116 17.14 5.47 4.17
CA LEU A 116 17.20 4.35 5.09
C LEU A 116 18.55 4.30 5.83
N ASP A 117 19.64 4.54 5.10
CA ASP A 117 20.99 4.58 5.65
C ASP A 117 21.17 5.74 6.64
N GLU A 118 20.68 6.94 6.30
CA GLU A 118 20.66 8.09 7.21
C GLU A 118 19.92 7.80 8.53
N PHE A 119 18.78 7.11 8.45
CA PHE A 119 18.01 6.71 9.63
C PHE A 119 18.72 5.64 10.47
N CYS A 120 19.31 4.63 9.82
CA CYS A 120 20.11 3.60 10.47
C CYS A 120 21.33 4.20 11.17
N ARG A 121 22.04 5.14 10.53
CA ARG A 121 23.15 5.86 11.16
C ARG A 121 22.70 6.62 12.40
N LYS A 122 21.59 7.36 12.34
CA LYS A 122 21.07 8.12 13.50
C LYS A 122 20.74 7.22 14.70
N LYS A 123 20.11 6.07 14.45
CA LYS A 123 19.84 5.06 15.51
C LYS A 123 21.12 4.48 16.09
N ARG A 124 22.10 4.16 15.24
CA ARG A 124 23.39 3.62 15.67
C ARG A 124 24.14 4.60 16.56
N PHE A 125 24.17 5.89 16.22
CA PHE A 125 24.77 6.91 17.08
C PHE A 125 24.09 6.97 18.46
N HIS A 126 22.76 7.01 18.51
CA HIS A 126 22.04 7.06 19.78
C HIS A 126 22.32 5.85 20.69
N LEU A 127 22.37 4.64 20.11
CA LEU A 127 22.71 3.42 20.84
C LEU A 127 24.15 3.44 21.35
N LEU A 128 25.11 3.84 20.52
CA LEU A 128 26.51 3.96 20.92
C LEU A 128 26.65 4.95 22.07
N THR A 129 26.04 6.14 22.01
CA THR A 129 26.10 7.13 23.08
C THR A 129 25.57 6.57 24.41
N ILE A 130 24.45 5.84 24.40
CA ILE A 130 23.91 5.19 25.60
C ILE A 130 24.89 4.15 26.16
N ILE A 131 25.49 3.32 25.30
CA ILE A 131 26.46 2.29 25.73
C ILE A 131 27.71 2.94 26.33
N TYR A 132 28.26 3.98 25.69
CA TYR A 132 29.42 4.71 26.19
C TYR A 132 29.13 5.39 27.53
N MET A 133 27.98 6.06 27.69
CA MET A 133 27.57 6.63 28.97
C MET A 133 27.44 5.56 30.06
N LYS A 134 26.89 4.39 29.72
CA LYS A 134 26.75 3.27 30.67
C LYS A 134 28.10 2.67 31.08
N MET A 135 29.05 2.56 30.14
CA MET A 135 30.42 2.12 30.45
C MET A 135 31.17 3.16 31.30
N ALA A 136 31.14 4.43 30.93
CA ALA A 136 31.80 5.50 31.67
C ALA A 136 31.25 5.62 33.10
N TRP A 137 29.94 5.52 33.28
CA TRP A 137 29.30 5.48 34.59
C TRP A 137 29.76 4.29 35.43
N LYS A 138 29.89 3.11 34.82
CA LYS A 138 30.38 1.90 35.51
C LYS A 138 31.83 2.04 35.97
N VAL A 139 32.69 2.64 35.13
CA VAL A 139 34.09 2.92 35.48
C VAL A 139 34.19 3.95 36.61
N TYR A 140 33.38 5.01 36.57
CA TYR A 140 33.35 6.04 37.63
C TYR A 140 32.90 5.47 38.98
N LEU A 141 31.96 4.52 39.00
CA LEU A 141 31.50 3.87 40.23
C LEU A 141 32.49 2.88 40.85
N GLN A 142 33.48 2.42 40.10
CA GLN A 142 34.52 1.49 40.57
C GLN A 142 35.77 2.20 41.11
N ASN A 143 35.83 3.53 41.03
CA ASN A 143 36.95 4.36 41.47
C ASN A 143 36.52 5.27 42.62
#